data_AF-C0BNY6-F1
#
_entry.id   AF-C0BNY6-F1
#
_cell.length_a   1.000
_cell.length_b   1.000
_cell.length_c   1.000
_cell.angle_alpha   90.00
_cell.angle_beta   90.00
_cell.angle_gamma   90.00
#
_symmetry.space_group_name_H-M   'P 1'
#
loop_
_entity.id
_entity.type
_entity.pdbx_description
1 polymer ?
#
loop_
_entity_poly.entity_id
_entity_poly.type
_entity_poly.pdbx_seq_one_letter_code
_entity_poly.pdbx_strand_id
1 'polypeptide(L)' 'MSSLSWSYWNYTWHTNRDTYDKIVFDDLRNNAILTAVLAYMASEDNEKTSREKIVLPVSKRTGKQMKWPSTRSPNRKGGM' A
#
# COMPACT_ATOMS: atom_id res chain seq x y z
N MET A 1 -3.46 -7.53 7.42
CA MET A 1 -4.58 -6.59 7.26
C MET A 1 -5.51 -7.16 6.20
N SER A 2 -6.77 -7.42 6.52
CA SER A 2 -7.78 -7.77 5.53
C SER A 2 -8.95 -6.83 5.74
N SER A 3 -9.33 -6.08 4.71
CA SER A 3 -10.62 -5.40 4.68
C SER A 3 -11.53 -6.21 3.76
N LEU A 4 -12.78 -6.37 4.15
CA LEU A 4 -13.78 -6.84 3.21
C LEU A 4 -13.89 -5.81 2.10
N SER A 5 -13.79 -6.27 0.85
CA SER A 5 -13.78 -5.35 -0.29
C SER A 5 -15.12 -4.61 -0.40
N TRP A 6 -16.26 -5.17 0.03
CA TRP A 6 -17.61 -4.56 -0.02
C TRP A 6 -17.89 -3.75 -1.29
N SER A 7 -17.37 -4.21 -2.43
CA SER A 7 -17.44 -3.49 -3.70
C SER A 7 -16.81 -2.07 -3.65
N TYR A 8 -15.90 -1.77 -2.73
CA TYR A 8 -15.21 -0.50 -2.57
C TYR A 8 -14.67 0.01 -3.90
N TRP A 9 -13.89 -0.81 -4.58
CA TRP A 9 -13.27 -0.47 -5.87
C TRP A 9 -14.26 -0.10 -6.98
N ASN A 10 -15.42 -0.76 -7.06
CA ASN A 10 -16.38 -0.60 -8.17
C ASN A 10 -17.64 0.18 -7.79
N TYR A 11 -17.89 0.43 -6.51
CA TYR A 11 -19.13 1.02 -6.02
C TYR A 11 -18.93 2.36 -5.31
N THR A 12 -17.90 2.51 -4.47
CA THR A 12 -17.68 3.75 -3.69
C THR A 12 -16.43 4.50 -4.13
N TRP A 13 -15.32 3.82 -4.40
CA TRP A 13 -14.02 4.40 -4.72
C TRP A 13 -14.10 5.40 -5.89
N HIS A 14 -13.52 6.59 -5.68
CA HIS A 14 -13.53 7.67 -6.67
C HIS A 14 -14.93 8.06 -7.17
N THR A 15 -15.96 7.91 -6.33
CA THR A 15 -17.32 8.38 -6.62
C THR A 15 -17.83 9.32 -5.53
N ASN A 16 -18.91 10.04 -5.80
CA ASN A 16 -19.60 10.86 -4.80
C ASN A 16 -20.31 10.04 -3.71
N ARG A 17 -20.25 8.70 -3.78
CA ARG A 17 -20.80 7.78 -2.77
C ARG A 17 -19.77 7.39 -1.69
N ASP A 18 -18.51 7.81 -1.84
CA ASP A 18 -17.47 7.57 -0.82
C ASP A 18 -17.63 8.56 0.33
N THR A 19 -18.60 8.26 1.18
CA THR A 19 -19.07 9.14 2.26
C THR A 19 -19.01 8.45 3.61
N TYR A 20 -19.10 9.25 4.69
CA TYR A 20 -18.91 8.80 6.08
C TYR A 20 -19.81 7.61 6.47
N ASP A 21 -21.02 7.53 5.95
CA ASP A 21 -21.97 6.43 6.18
C ASP A 21 -21.51 5.09 5.61
N LYS A 22 -20.49 5.07 4.75
CA LYS A 22 -19.87 3.84 4.23
C LYS A 22 -18.77 3.28 5.12
N ILE A 23 -18.43 3.96 6.22
CA ILE A 23 -17.44 3.48 7.19
C ILE A 23 -18.07 2.39 8.06
N VAL A 24 -17.44 1.22 8.09
CA VAL A 24 -17.72 0.18 9.07
C VAL A 24 -16.83 0.42 10.30
N PHE A 25 -17.40 0.93 11.39
CA PHE A 25 -16.62 1.39 12.55
C PHE A 25 -15.85 0.28 13.27
N ASP A 26 -16.39 -0.94 13.32
CA ASP A 26 -15.69 -2.08 13.91
C ASP A 26 -14.41 -2.41 13.13
N ASP A 27 -14.49 -2.40 11.78
CA ASP A 27 -13.32 -2.60 10.91
C ASP A 27 -12.31 -1.46 11.06
N LEU A 28 -12.78 -0.21 11.16
CA LEU A 28 -11.92 0.96 11.40
C LEU A 28 -11.15 0.79 12.71
N ARG A 29 -11.85 0.47 13.80
CA ARG A 29 -11.26 0.29 15.12
C ARG A 29 -10.23 -0.85 15.12
N ASN A 30 -10.59 -2.01 14.58
CA ASN A 30 -9.71 -3.17 14.55
C ASN A 30 -8.44 -2.91 13.74
N ASN A 31 -8.57 -2.28 12.55
CA ASN A 31 -7.42 -1.92 11.72
C ASN A 31 -6.56 -0.84 12.38
N ALA A 32 -7.15 0.14 13.06
CA ALA A 32 -6.41 1.16 13.79
C ALA A 32 -5.59 0.55 14.93
N ILE A 33 -6.18 -0.34 15.73
CA ILE A 33 -5.47 -1.04 16.82
C ILE A 33 -4.33 -1.88 16.25
N LEU A 34 -4.60 -2.71 15.23
CA LEU A 34 -3.56 -3.52 14.59
C LEU A 34 -2.40 -2.67 14.07
N THR A 35 -2.69 -1.55 13.41
CA THR A 35 -1.67 -0.63 12.88
C THR A 35 -0.84 -0.02 14.00
N ALA A 36 -1.49 0.43 15.08
CA ALA A 36 -0.80 1.00 16.24
C ALA A 36 0.14 -0.02 16.89
N VAL A 37 -0.31 -1.27 17.05
CA VAL A 37 0.51 -2.37 17.58
C VAL A 37 1.72 -2.64 16.68
N LEU A 38 1.52 -2.73 15.36
CA LEU A 38 2.62 -2.94 14.40
C LEU A 38 3.62 -1.79 14.40
N ALA A 39 3.13 -0.54 14.44
CA ALA A 39 3.97 0.64 14.48
C ALA A 39 4.79 0.71 15.78
N TYR A 40 4.17 0.38 16.91
CA TYR A 40 4.85 0.31 18.20
C TYR A 40 5.93 -0.79 18.20
N MET A 41 5.61 -2.01 17.76
CA MET A 41 6.63 -3.07 17.68
C MET A 41 7.81 -2.68 16.78
N ALA A 42 7.56 -1.97 15.68
CA ALA A 42 8.63 -1.46 14.81
C ALA A 42 9.42 -0.29 15.43
N SER A 43 8.82 0.53 16.30
CA SER A 43 9.54 1.61 16.99
C SER A 43 10.47 1.06 18.05
N GLU A 44 10.00 0.06 18.80
CA GLU A 44 10.72 -0.60 19.89
C GLU A 44 11.70 -1.69 19.41
N ASP A 45 11.74 -1.99 18.10
CA ASP A 45 12.75 -2.90 17.56
C ASP A 45 14.16 -2.30 17.71
N ASN A 46 15.02 -3.08 18.37
CA ASN A 46 16.44 -2.77 18.61
C ASN A 46 17.20 -2.62 17.30
N GLU A 47 16.81 -3.39 16.28
CA GLU A 47 17.38 -3.31 14.95
C GLU A 47 16.44 -2.53 14.02
N LYS A 48 17.02 -1.74 13.11
CA LYS A 48 16.26 -1.05 12.08
C LYS A 48 16.32 -1.84 10.79
N THR A 49 15.22 -1.84 10.04
CA THR A 49 15.20 -2.34 8.66
C THR A 49 16.34 -1.74 7.86
N SER A 50 17.01 -2.59 7.07
CA SER A 50 18.12 -2.17 6.22
C SER A 50 17.74 -0.96 5.34
N ARG A 51 18.64 0.02 5.31
CA ARG A 51 18.56 1.19 4.42
C ARG A 51 19.34 0.99 3.12
N GLU A 52 19.99 -0.17 2.98
CA GLU A 52 20.74 -0.48 1.78
C GLU A 52 19.80 -0.84 0.63
N LYS A 53 20.15 -0.38 -0.57
CA LYS A 53 19.37 -0.65 -1.76
C LYS A 53 19.50 -2.12 -2.13
N ILE A 54 18.41 -2.88 -1.99
CA ILE A 54 18.38 -4.30 -2.34
C ILE A 54 18.77 -4.54 -3.81
N VAL A 55 19.55 -5.60 -4.04
CA VAL A 55 19.79 -6.16 -5.37
C VAL A 55 18.54 -6.94 -5.76
N LEU A 56 17.82 -6.47 -6.78
CA LEU A 56 16.57 -7.09 -7.20
C LEU A 56 16.79 -8.57 -7.60
N PRO A 57 15.78 -9.45 -7.50
CA PRO A 57 15.95 -10.84 -7.90
C PRO A 57 16.15 -10.99 -9.42
N VAL A 58 16.63 -12.16 -9.85
CA VAL A 58 16.64 -12.52 -11.27
C VAL A 58 15.21 -12.72 -11.75
N SER A 59 14.87 -12.11 -12.89
CA SER A 59 13.53 -12.20 -13.47
C SER A 59 13.21 -13.64 -13.88
N LYS A 60 12.15 -14.21 -13.29
CA LYS A 60 11.67 -15.56 -13.65
C LYS A 60 11.26 -15.68 -15.12
N ARG A 61 10.85 -14.57 -15.76
CA ARG A 61 10.40 -14.55 -17.16
C ARG A 61 11.55 -14.46 -18.16
N THR A 62 12.63 -13.76 -17.82
CA THR A 62 13.69 -13.41 -18.77
C THR A 62 15.06 -13.97 -18.40
N GLY A 63 15.23 -14.55 -17.21
CA GLY A 63 16.51 -15.09 -16.72
C GLY A 63 17.58 -14.03 -16.46
N LYS A 64 17.26 -12.73 -16.59
CA LYS A 64 18.20 -11.62 -16.43
C LYS A 64 18.03 -10.92 -15.08
N GLN A 65 19.13 -10.38 -14.56
CA GLN A 65 19.16 -9.55 -13.37
C GLN A 65 18.20 -8.36 -13.52
N MET A 66 17.23 -8.24 -12.60
CA MET A 66 16.32 -7.09 -12.60
C MET A 66 17.09 -5.81 -12.24
N LYS A 67 16.70 -4.71 -12.88
CA LYS A 67 17.22 -3.36 -12.60
C LYS A 67 16.12 -2.51 -12.01
N TRP A 68 16.50 -1.61 -11.11
CA TRP A 68 15.58 -0.62 -10.56
C TRP A 68 14.98 0.24 -11.67
N PRO A 69 13.69 0.62 -11.58
CA PRO A 69 13.10 1.56 -12.51
C PRO A 69 13.86 2.89 -12.50
N SER A 70 14.01 3.50 -13.68
CA SER A 70 14.55 4.84 -13.81
C SER A 70 13.48 5.88 -13.43
N THR A 71 13.91 7.00 -12.87
CA THR A 71 13.05 8.17 -12.67
C THR A 71 12.51 8.64 -14.02
N ARG A 72 11.20 8.89 -14.11
CA ARG A 72 10.53 9.41 -15.30
C ARG A 72 9.76 10.67 -14.93
N SER A 73 9.72 11.63 -15.85
CA SER A 73 8.84 12.79 -15.70
C SER A 73 7.37 12.33 -15.69
N PRO A 74 6.53 12.87 -14.80
CA PRO A 74 5.11 12.51 -14.76
C PRO A 74 4.41 12.95 -16.04
N ASN A 75 3.55 12.10 -16.59
CA ASN A 75 2.66 12.49 -17.68
C ASN A 75 1.44 13.20 -17.09
N ARG A 76 1.33 14.52 -17.33
CA ARG A 76 0.26 15.37 -16.80
C ARG A 76 -0.78 15.76 -17.86
N LYS A 77 -1.05 14.90 -18.83
CA LYS A 77 -2.08 15.13 -19.87
C LYS A 77 -3.48 14.70 -19.41
N GLY A 78 -3.90 15.09 -18.21
CA GLY A 78 -5.19 14.66 -17.65
C GLY A 78 -6.34 14.84 -18.65
N GLY A 79 -6.79 13.74 -19.28
CA GLY A 79 -7.90 13.73 -20.23
C GLY A 79 -7.60 14.01 -21.71
N MET A 80 -6.34 14.04 -22.17
CA MET A 80 -5.95 14.11 -23.60
C MET A 80 -5.14 12.90 -24.06
#